data_AF-N8Q5Z0-F1
#
_entry.id   AF-N8Q5Z0-F1
#
_cell.length_a   1.000
_cell.length_b   1.000
_cell.length_c   1.000
_cell.angle_alpha   90.00
_cell.angle_beta   90.00
_cell.angle_gamma   90.00
#
_symmetry.space_group_name_H-M   'P 1'
#
loop_
_entity.id
_entity.type
_entity.pdbx_description
1 polymer ?
#
loop_
_entity_poly.entity_id
_entity_poly.type
_entity_poly.pdbx_seq_one_letter_code
_entity_poly.pdbx_strand_id
1 'polypeptide(L)'
;MQLNLDRTNWKWGKRNINILMLAIVYRGIAIPIVWTLLNKRGNSDTKERITLIQRFISIFGKDRIVNVFADREFIGEQWFIWLIE
;
A
#
# COMPACT_ATOMS: atom_id res chain seq x y z
N MET A 1 -3.15 -14.82 -0.70
CA MET A 1 -3.57 -13.63 -1.45
C MET A 1 -2.33 -12.94 -1.95
N GLN A 2 -2.28 -12.66 -3.24
CA GLN A 2 -1.24 -11.82 -3.81
C GLN A 2 -1.67 -10.37 -3.65
N LEU A 3 -0.80 -9.53 -3.09
CA LEU A 3 -1.12 -8.14 -2.80
C LEU A 3 -0.31 -7.21 -3.69
N ASN A 4 -0.94 -6.13 -4.16
CA ASN A 4 -0.27 -5.01 -4.84
C ASN A 4 -0.37 -3.78 -3.95
N LEU A 5 0.77 -3.21 -3.57
CA LEU A 5 0.86 -1.88 -2.98
C LEU A 5 1.02 -0.87 -4.12
N ASP A 6 0.11 0.09 -4.18
CA ASP A 6 0.12 1.13 -5.19
C ASP A 6 -0.25 2.49 -4.60
N ARG A 7 0.08 3.55 -5.32
CA ARG A 7 -0.20 4.92 -4.92
C ARG A 7 -0.61 5.74 -6.14
N THR A 8 -1.63 6.57 -5.98
CA THR A 8 -2.02 7.56 -6.98
C THR A 8 -2.07 8.95 -6.38
N ASN A 9 -1.65 9.95 -7.15
CA ASN A 9 -1.61 11.34 -6.70
C ASN A 9 -2.25 12.24 -7.75
N TRP A 10 -3.47 12.68 -7.45
CA TRP A 10 -4.28 13.55 -8.29
C TRP A 10 -4.32 14.96 -7.73
N LYS A 11 -4.66 15.92 -8.59
CA LYS A 11 -4.92 17.30 -8.20
C LYS A 11 -6.32 17.71 -8.66
N TRP A 12 -7.21 17.96 -7.71
CA TRP A 12 -8.53 18.53 -7.96
C TRP A 12 -8.47 20.04 -7.66
N GLY A 13 -8.34 20.86 -8.70
CA GLY A 13 -8.14 22.30 -8.53
C GLY A 13 -6.87 22.59 -7.72
N LYS A 14 -7.03 23.08 -6.48
CA LYS A 14 -5.90 23.32 -5.55
C LYS A 14 -5.68 22.17 -4.56
N ARG A 15 -6.58 21.19 -4.46
CA ARG A 15 -6.54 20.09 -3.50
C ARG A 15 -5.74 18.92 -4.06
N ASN A 16 -4.78 18.41 -3.28
CA ASN A 16 -4.09 17.15 -3.60
C ASN A 16 -4.93 15.97 -3.08
N ILE A 17 -5.08 14.93 -3.91
CA ILE A 17 -5.73 13.68 -3.55
C ILE A 17 -4.67 12.59 -3.75
N ASN A 18 -3.99 12.25 -2.66
CA ASN A 18 -2.94 11.24 -2.65
C ASN A 18 -3.46 10.00 -1.93
N ILE A 19 -3.62 8.90 -2.64
CA ILE A 19 -4.20 7.67 -2.12
C ILE A 19 -3.12 6.61 -2.15
N LEU A 20 -2.77 6.08 -0.97
CA LEU A 20 -1.97 4.86 -0.84
C LEU A 20 -2.94 3.69 -0.66
N MET A 21 -2.82 2.66 -1.48
CA MET A 21 -3.77 1.54 -1.50
C MET A 21 -3.07 0.19 -1.55
N LEU A 22 -3.73 -0.80 -0.95
CA LEU A 22 -3.36 -2.19 -1.01
C LEU A 22 -4.50 -2.95 -1.68
N ALA A 23 -4.18 -3.61 -2.77
CA ALA A 23 -5.10 -4.32 -3.63
C ALA A 23 -4.83 -5.82 -3.59
N ILE A 24 -5.88 -6.63 -3.71
CA ILE A 24 -5.74 -8.06 -3.98
C ILE A 24 -5.66 -8.27 -5.48
N VAL A 25 -4.70 -9.07 -5.94
CA VAL A 25 -4.60 -9.50 -7.33
C VAL A 25 -5.50 -10.72 -7.52
N TYR A 26 -6.50 -10.58 -8.40
CA TYR A 26 -7.40 -11.66 -8.78
C TYR A 26 -7.52 -11.71 -10.30
N ARG A 27 -7.11 -12.83 -10.90
CA ARG A 27 -7.17 -13.06 -12.37
C ARG A 27 -6.56 -11.91 -13.20
N GLY A 28 -5.41 -11.39 -12.76
CA GLY A 28 -4.70 -10.30 -13.44
C GLY A 28 -5.26 -8.90 -13.16
N ILE A 29 -6.30 -8.77 -12.33
CA ILE A 29 -6.89 -7.49 -11.95
C ILE A 29 -6.52 -7.18 -10.50
N ALA A 30 -6.01 -5.98 -10.26
CA ALA A 30 -5.79 -5.47 -8.92
C ALA A 30 -7.07 -4.79 -8.41
N ILE A 31 -7.65 -5.33 -7.34
CA ILE A 31 -8.87 -4.80 -6.71
C ILE A 31 -8.48 -4.15 -5.38
N PRO A 32 -8.54 -2.81 -5.24
CA PRO A 32 -8.22 -2.13 -3.99
C PRO A 32 -9.15 -2.57 -2.86
N ILE A 33 -8.58 -2.96 -1.71
CA ILE A 33 -9.35 -3.42 -0.55
C ILE A 33 -9.20 -2.49 0.65
N VAL A 34 -8.00 -1.96 0.87
CA VAL A 34 -7.73 -0.97 1.92
C VAL A 34 -6.94 0.19 1.34
N TRP A 35 -7.29 1.42 1.73
CA TRP A 35 -6.59 2.63 1.28
C TRP A 35 -6.57 3.73 2.34
N THR A 36 -5.60 4.63 2.24
CA THR A 36 -5.46 5.79 3.12
C THR A 36 -5.24 7.03 2.25
N LEU A 37 -5.99 8.09 2.53
CA LEU A 37 -5.70 9.40 1.97
C LEU A 37 -4.52 10.02 2.74
N LEU A 38 -3.41 10.24 2.03
CA LEU A 38 -2.24 10.89 2.58
C LEU A 38 -2.45 12.41 2.54
N ASN A 39 -2.30 13.07 3.69
CA ASN A 39 -2.39 14.54 3.78
C ASN A 39 -1.09 15.23 3.34
N LYS A 40 -0.50 14.75 2.24
CA LYS A 40 0.74 15.26 1.65
C LYS A 40 0.79 14.98 0.15
N ARG A 41 1.57 15.77 -0.57
CA ARG A 41 1.92 15.50 -1.97
C ARG A 41 3.15 14.57 -2.02
N GLY A 42 3.19 13.68 -3.00
CA GLY A 42 4.37 12.86 -3.29
C GLY A 42 4.26 11.46 -2.68
N ASN A 43 5.40 10.92 -2.26
CA ASN A 43 5.54 9.51 -1.91
C ASN A 43 5.03 9.20 -0.50
N SER A 44 4.66 7.94 -0.28
CA SER A 44 4.44 7.42 1.07
C SER A 44 5.76 7.22 1.81
N ASP A 45 5.72 7.24 3.14
CA ASP A 45 6.85 6.83 3.98
C ASP A 45 6.69 5.39 4.50
N THR A 46 7.71 4.90 5.22
CA THR A 46 7.72 3.55 5.80
C THR A 46 6.56 3.33 6.77
N LYS A 47 6.26 4.30 7.63
CA LYS A 47 5.20 4.16 8.63
C LYS A 47 3.84 4.06 7.96
N GLU A 48 3.57 4.87 6.95
CA GLU A 48 2.31 4.83 6.19
C GLU A 48 2.08 3.48 5.51
N ARG A 49 3.12 2.91 4.88
CA ARG A 49 3.04 1.60 4.23
C ARG A 49 2.82 0.47 5.23
N ILE A 50 3.59 0.44 6.31
CA ILE A 50 3.43 -0.53 7.41
C ILE A 50 2.03 -0.46 7.99
N THR A 51 1.55 0.76 8.28
CA THR A 51 0.20 0.98 8.83
C THR A 51 -0.88 0.42 7.91
N LEU A 52 -0.73 0.60 6.59
CA LEU A 52 -1.69 0.10 5.62
C LEU A 52 -1.73 -1.43 5.56
N ILE A 53 -0.58 -2.09 5.56
CA ILE A 53 -0.50 -3.55 5.58
C ILE A 53 -0.98 -4.12 6.92
N GLN A 54 -0.61 -3.50 8.05
CA GLN A 54 -1.11 -3.90 9.37
C GLN A 54 -2.65 -3.87 9.43
N ARG A 55 -3.28 -2.86 8.83
CA ARG A 55 -4.74 -2.82 8.73
C ARG A 55 -5.32 -3.94 7.86
N PHE A 56 -4.63 -4.33 6.79
CA PHE A 56 -5.03 -5.51 6.03
C PHE A 56 -4.91 -6.79 6.88
N ILE A 57 -3.79 -6.96 7.58
CA ILE A 57 -3.53 -8.09 8.47
C ILE A 57 -4.58 -8.18 9.57
N SER A 58 -5.01 -7.07 10.17
CA SER A 58 -6.04 -7.07 11.20
C SER A 58 -7.42 -7.51 10.70
N ILE A 59 -7.69 -7.40 9.39
CA ILE A 59 -8.98 -7.78 8.79
C ILE A 59 -8.92 -9.22 8.27
N PHE A 60 -7.83 -9.61 7.61
CA PHE A 60 -7.76 -10.87 6.85
C PHE A 60 -6.81 -11.92 7.44
N GLY A 61 -5.91 -11.54 8.36
CA GLY A 61 -4.84 -12.39 8.88
C GLY A 61 -3.54 -12.34 8.06
N LYS A 62 -2.38 -12.48 8.73
CA LYS A 62 -1.04 -12.51 8.09
C LYS A 62 -0.87 -13.78 7.24
N ASP A 63 -1.44 -14.90 7.67
CA ASP A 63 -1.40 -16.22 7.03
C ASP A 63 -2.01 -16.22 5.61
N ARG A 64 -2.86 -15.24 5.31
CA ARG A 64 -3.46 -15.09 3.99
C ARG A 64 -2.56 -14.37 3.00
N ILE A 65 -1.44 -13.77 3.40
CA ILE A 65 -0.56 -13.03 2.50
C ILE A 65 0.46 -14.01 1.89
N VAL A 66 0.48 -14.10 0.56
CA VAL A 66 1.44 -14.96 -0.17
C VAL A 66 2.62 -14.14 -0.65
N ASN A 67 2.37 -12.94 -1.18
CA ASN A 67 3.39 -12.00 -1.59
C ASN A 67 2.83 -10.57 -1.58
N VAL A 68 3.74 -9.60 -1.56
CA VAL A 68 3.45 -8.19 -1.72
C VAL A 68 4.30 -7.68 -2.87
N PHE A 69 3.66 -7.25 -3.95
CA PHE A 69 4.30 -6.54 -5.04
C PHE A 69 4.15 -5.03 -4.83
N ALA A 70 5.14 -4.28 -5.25
CA ALA A 70 5.14 -2.83 -5.21
C ALA A 70 6.07 -2.31 -6.32
N ASP A 71 5.78 -1.13 -6.87
CA ASP A 71 6.69 -0.47 -7.81
C ASP A 71 8.01 -0.05 -7.11
N ARG A 72 9.06 0.17 -7.90
CA ARG A 72 10.42 0.54 -7.44
C ARG A 72 10.46 1.84 -6.63
N GLU A 73 9.41 2.66 -6.64
CA GLU A 73 9.35 3.88 -5.83
C GLU A 73 9.17 3.61 -4.33
N PHE A 74 8.71 2.41 -3.95
CA PHE A 74 8.49 2.02 -2.56
C PHE A 74 9.78 1.48 -1.90
N ILE A 75 10.80 2.34 -1.83
CA ILE A 75 12.10 2.01 -1.24
C ILE A 75 12.15 2.20 0.28
N GLY A 76 13.20 1.69 0.94
CA GLY A 76 13.50 1.95 2.35
C GLY A 76 13.92 0.70 3.10
N GLU A 77 15.10 0.73 3.73
CA GLU A 77 15.67 -0.43 4.43
C GLU A 77 14.74 -0.94 5.55
N GLN A 78 14.30 -0.05 6.44
CA GLN A 78 13.37 -0.40 7.54
C GLN A 78 12.06 -1.00 7.04
N TRP A 79 11.59 -0.59 5.85
CA TRP A 79 10.41 -1.15 5.23
C TRP A 79 10.63 -2.60 4.81
N PHE A 80 11.77 -2.90 4.18
CA PHE A 80 12.10 -4.27 3.78
C PHE A 80 12.38 -5.16 4.98
N ILE A 81 13.09 -4.68 6.01
CA ILE A 81 13.30 -5.41 7.27
C ILE A 81 11.95 -5.82 7.86
N TRP A 82 11.03 -4.87 7.99
CA TRP A 82 9.69 -5.13 8.53
C TRP A 82 8.87 -6.14 7.71
N LEU A 83 9.07 -6.21 6.38
CA LEU A 83 8.37 -7.19 5.52
C LEU A 83 8.90 -8.62 5.68
N ILE A 84 10.17 -8.77 6.08
CA ILE A 84 10.86 -10.06 6.17
C ILE A 84 10.71 -10.66 7.58
N GLU A 85 10.48 -9.82 8.60
CA GLU A 85 10.18 -10.21 9.99
C GLU A 85 8.72 -10.66 10.22
#